data_AF-A0A379LJ02-F1
#
_entry.id   AF-A0A379LJ02-F1
#
_cell.length_a   1.000
_cell.length_b   1.000
_cell.length_c   1.000
_cell.angle_alpha   90.00
_cell.angle_beta   90.00
_cell.angle_gamma   90.00
#
_symmetry.space_group_name_H-M   'P 1'
#
loop_
_entity.id
_entity.type
_entity.pdbx_description
1 polymer ?
#
loop_
_entity_poly.entity_id
_entity_poly.type
_entity_poly.pdbx_seq_one_letter_code
_entity_poly.pdbx_strand_id
1 'polypeptide(L)' 'MCKVLDIKPSSYYDWTKRDISAQQIHRNQCELLVKAAHSETKERYGYERLHAHLSQQGHEISRYMVP' A
#
# COMPACT_ATOMS: atom_id res chain seq x y z
N MET A 1 -10.31 24.62 -8.41
CA MET A 1 -9.98 23.31 -9.01
C MET A 1 -10.54 23.16 -10.42
N CYS A 2 -11.86 23.03 -10.61
CA CYS A 2 -12.46 22.72 -11.93
C CYS A 2 -12.16 23.73 -13.05
N LYS A 3 -12.18 25.04 -12.74
CA LYS A 3 -11.80 26.11 -13.69
C LYS A 3 -10.30 26.18 -14.00
N VAL A 4 -9.46 25.65 -13.11
CA VAL A 4 -7.99 25.66 -13.26
C VAL A 4 -7.52 24.46 -14.07
N LEU A 5 -8.20 23.31 -13.90
CA LEU A 5 -7.91 22.05 -14.59
C LEU A 5 -8.80 21.82 -15.82
N ASP A 6 -9.66 22.78 -16.17
CA ASP A 6 -10.65 22.72 -17.27
C ASP A 6 -11.49 21.42 -17.29
N ILE A 7 -11.95 20.98 -16.12
CA ILE A 7 -12.81 19.80 -15.96
C ILE A 7 -14.22 20.18 -15.52
N LYS A 8 -15.20 19.35 -15.87
CA LYS A 8 -16.58 19.50 -15.41
C LYS A 8 -16.67 19.34 -13.87
N PRO A 9 -17.51 20.13 -13.18
CA PRO A 9 -17.71 19.98 -11.74
C PRO A 9 -18.18 18.58 -11.31
N SER A 10 -19.01 17.91 -12.13
CA SER A 10 -19.42 16.53 -11.89
C SER A 10 -18.23 15.58 -11.82
N SER A 11 -17.29 15.67 -12.76
CA SER A 11 -16.07 14.84 -12.75
C SER A 11 -15.20 15.06 -11.52
N TYR A 12 -15.17 16.28 -10.97
CA TYR A 12 -14.47 16.56 -9.72
C TYR A 12 -15.11 15.80 -8.55
N TYR A 13 -16.42 15.89 -8.37
CA TYR A 13 -17.12 15.17 -7.31
C TYR A 13 -17.11 13.65 -7.53
N ASP A 14 -17.17 13.18 -8.78
CA ASP A 14 -17.04 11.75 -9.10
C ASP A 14 -15.65 11.22 -8.73
N TRP A 15 -14.60 12.00 -8.96
CA TRP A 15 -13.26 11.63 -8.52
C TRP A 15 -13.12 11.62 -7.00
N THR A 16 -13.66 12.62 -6.31
CA THR A 16 -13.64 12.65 -4.83
C THR A 16 -14.43 11.50 -4.21
N LYS A 17 -15.49 11.04 -4.87
CA LYS A 17 -16.33 9.92 -4.41
C LYS A 17 -15.81 8.54 -4.79
N ARG A 18 -14.75 8.43 -5.61
CA ARG A 18 -14.22 7.12 -6.00
C ARG A 18 -13.64 6.42 -4.77
N ASP A 19 -14.14 5.22 -4.51
CA ASP A 19 -13.54 4.30 -3.55
C ASP A 19 -12.11 3.96 -3.94
N ILE A 20 -11.34 3.56 -2.94
CA ILE A 20 -9.98 3.05 -3.12
C ILE A 20 -9.99 1.84 -4.06
N SER A 21 -9.15 1.90 -5.08
CA SER A 21 -9.01 0.81 -6.05
C SER A 21 -8.55 -0.49 -5.37
N ALA A 22 -8.88 -1.64 -5.96
CA ALA A 22 -8.40 -2.94 -5.47
C ALA A 22 -6.86 -3.00 -5.34
N GLN A 23 -6.14 -2.33 -6.23
CA GLN A 23 -4.68 -2.25 -6.15
C GLN A 23 -4.19 -1.39 -4.99
N GLN A 24 -4.90 -0.30 -4.67
CA GLN A 24 -4.62 0.51 -3.50
C GLN A 24 -4.91 -0.26 -2.21
N ILE A 25 -6.01 -1.02 -2.17
CA ILE A 25 -6.34 -1.89 -1.04
C ILE A 25 -5.24 -2.93 -0.82
N HIS A 26 -4.79 -3.61 -1.88
CA HIS A 26 -3.71 -4.58 -1.81
C HIS A 26 -2.40 -3.95 -1.31
N ARG A 27 -2.03 -2.77 -1.82
CA ARG A 27 -0.86 -2.01 -1.33
C ARG A 27 -0.97 -1.68 0.16
N ASN A 28 -2.12 -1.19 0.60
CA ASN A 28 -2.36 -0.86 2.00
C ASN A 28 -2.25 -2.12 2.89
N GLN A 29 -2.78 -3.25 2.43
CA GLN A 29 -2.66 -4.54 3.14
C GLN A 29 -1.20 -4.98 3.26
N CYS A 30 -0.43 -4.92 2.18
CA CYS A 30 0.99 -5.25 2.20
C CYS A 30 1.79 -4.33 3.13
N GLU A 31 1.52 -3.01 3.12
CA GLU A 31 2.13 -2.07 4.05
C GLU A 31 1.86 -2.43 5.52
N LEU A 32 0.63 -2.82 5.85
CA LEU A 32 0.27 -3.23 7.21
C LEU A 32 1.01 -4.50 7.63
N LEU A 33 1.11 -5.49 6.75
CA LEU A 33 1.85 -6.73 7.02
C LEU A 33 3.34 -6.45 7.25
N VAL A 34 3.94 -5.60 6.42
CA VAL A 34 5.34 -5.18 6.56
C VAL A 34 5.56 -4.47 7.90
N LYS A 35 4.68 -3.52 8.27
CA LYS A 35 4.78 -2.82 9.57
C LYS A 35 4.63 -3.77 10.76
N ALA A 36 3.71 -4.72 10.67
CA ALA A 36 3.51 -5.73 11.71
C ALA A 36 4.75 -6.60 11.90
N ALA A 37 5.28 -7.18 10.81
CA ALA A 37 6.51 -7.99 10.84
C ALA A 37 7.73 -7.18 11.30
N HIS A 38 7.82 -5.89 10.93
CA HIS A 38 8.89 -5.02 11.38
C HIS A 38 8.82 -4.75 12.89
N SER A 39 7.61 -4.58 13.40
CA SER A 39 7.35 -4.37 14.83
C SER A 39 7.64 -5.64 15.64
N GLU A 40 7.24 -6.82 15.16
CA GLU A 40 7.55 -8.12 15.77
C GLU A 40 9.06 -8.36 15.86
N THR A 41 9.79 -7.99 14.81
CA THR A 41 11.24 -8.17 14.72
C THR A 41 12.04 -7.05 15.40
N LYS A 42 11.36 -6.08 16.06
CA LYS A 42 11.96 -4.91 16.71
C LYS A 42 12.91 -4.15 15.78
N GLU A 43 12.52 -4.03 14.51
CA GLU A 43 13.27 -3.30 13.49
C GLU A 43 14.68 -3.85 13.20
N ARG A 44 14.98 -5.08 13.67
CA ARG A 44 16.30 -5.70 13.46
C ARG A 44 16.48 -6.26 12.06
N TYR A 45 15.38 -6.57 11.38
CA TYR A 45 15.44 -7.19 10.06
C TYR A 45 15.42 -6.12 8.99
N GLY A 46 16.49 -6.10 8.18
CA GLY A 46 16.51 -5.37 6.92
C GLY A 46 15.57 -6.01 5.88
N TYR A 47 15.37 -5.32 4.76
CA TYR A 47 14.34 -5.65 3.77
C TYR A 47 14.38 -7.12 3.27
N GLU A 48 15.56 -7.70 3.04
CA GLU A 48 15.68 -9.09 2.57
C GLU A 48 15.21 -10.11 3.63
N ARG A 49 15.61 -9.91 4.89
CA ARG A 49 15.25 -10.82 5.98
C ARG A 49 13.78 -10.67 6.33
N LEU A 50 13.25 -9.46 6.22
CA LEU A 50 11.84 -9.16 6.43
C LEU A 50 10.97 -9.75 5.32
N HIS A 51 11.40 -9.66 4.06
CA HIS A 51 10.75 -10.34 2.92
C HIS A 51 10.73 -11.87 3.09
N ALA A 52 11.87 -12.47 3.47
CA ALA A 52 11.95 -13.90 3.76
C ALA A 52 11.04 -14.30 4.93
N HIS A 53 10.96 -13.48 5.98
CA HIS A 53 10.08 -13.72 7.13
C HIS A 53 8.60 -13.71 6.73
N LEU A 54 8.17 -12.71 5.96
CA LEU A 54 6.81 -12.62 5.42
C LEU A 54 6.49 -13.79 4.47
N SER A 55 7.44 -14.20 3.64
CA SER A 55 7.29 -15.36 2.76
C SER A 55 7.14 -16.66 3.55
N GLN A 56 7.86 -16.81 4.68
CA GLN A 56 7.69 -17.95 5.58
C GLN A 56 6.34 -17.96 6.30
N GLN A 57 5.77 -16.78 6.56
CA GLN A 57 4.41 -16.63 7.10
C GLN A 57 3.32 -16.89 6.03
N GLY A 58 3.70 -17.19 4.78
CA GLY A 58 2.77 -17.49 3.69
C GLY A 58 2.25 -16.25 2.95
N HIS A 59 2.86 -15.07 3.16
CA HIS A 59 2.50 -13.86 2.47
C HIS A 59 3.35 -13.67 1.21
N GLU A 60 2.72 -13.79 0.03
CA GLU A 60 3.35 -13.43 -1.26
C GLU A 60 3.34 -11.90 -1.44
N ILE A 61 4.34 -11.25 -0.86
CA ILE A 61 4.56 -9.80 -1.02
C ILE A 61 5.71 -9.60 -2.01
N SER A 62 5.53 -8.68 -2.96
CA SER A 62 6.59 -8.34 -3.92
C SER A 62 7.78 -7.67 -3.21
N ARG A 63 9.01 -7.94 -3.67
CA ARG A 63 10.23 -7.32 -3.14
C ARG A 63 10.21 -5.79 -3.20
N TYR A 64 9.46 -5.21 -4.14
CA TYR A 64 9.31 -3.75 -4.30
C TYR A 64 8.27 -3.12 -3.37
N MET A 65 7.58 -3.92 -2.55
CA MET A 65 6.57 -3.47 -1.59
C MET A 65 7.12 -3.32 -0.16
N VAL A 66 8.35 -3.77 0.07
CA VAL A 66 9.07 -3.62 1.34
C VAL A 66 9.98 -2.39 1.20
N PRO A 67 9.89 -1.38 2.10
CA PRO A 67 10.70 -0.17 2.05
C PRO A 67 12.16 -0.41 2.45
#